data_AF-A0A087KNJ0-F1
#
_entry.id   AF-A0A087KNJ0-F1
#
_cell.length_a   1.000
_cell.length_b   1.000
_cell.length_c   1.000
_cell.angle_alpha   90.00
_cell.angle_beta   90.00
_cell.angle_gamma   90.00
#
_symmetry.space_group_name_H-M   'P 1'
#
loop_
_entity.id
_entity.type
_entity.pdbx_description
1 polymer ?
#
loop_
_entity_poly.entity_id
_entity_poly.type
_entity_poly.pdbx_seq_one_letter_code
_entity_poly.pdbx_strand_id
1 'polypeptide(L)'
;MIQEHHLSLVCALSKWVETHLGRVIHLEELAEYSGYSLWHMQKLFKEATGISLGKYIRERRLAGAVYQLRSSEATIFDIALDFGFGSQSHFTYMFRKRFNITPYDFRQDLSVDLHIEPPLHIIHQKMA
;
A
#
# COMPACT_ATOMS: atom_id res chain seq x y z
N MET A 1 -16.03 21.01 8.55
CA MET A 1 -17.02 19.93 8.79
C MET A 1 -16.95 18.78 7.78
N ILE A 2 -17.19 18.95 6.45
CA ILE A 2 -17.09 17.81 5.50
C ILE A 2 -15.63 17.34 5.30
N GLN A 3 -14.67 18.28 5.35
CA GLN A 3 -13.24 17.99 5.11
C GLN A 3 -12.55 17.24 6.27
N GLU A 4 -13.00 17.44 7.52
CA GLU A 4 -12.43 16.76 8.70
C GLU A 4 -12.90 15.30 8.81
N HIS A 5 -14.17 15.01 8.50
CA HIS A 5 -14.69 13.65 8.59
C HIS A 5 -14.10 12.72 7.52
N HIS A 6 -13.74 13.29 6.36
CA HIS A 6 -13.04 12.54 5.31
C HIS A 6 -11.60 12.19 5.74
N LEU A 7 -10.94 13.08 6.49
CA LEU A 7 -9.58 12.87 6.97
C LEU A 7 -9.50 11.74 8.01
N SER A 8 -10.44 11.70 8.94
CA SER A 8 -10.50 10.62 9.95
C SER A 8 -10.68 9.24 9.31
N LEU A 9 -11.55 9.13 8.30
CA LEU A 9 -11.72 7.92 7.51
C LEU A 9 -10.42 7.53 6.79
N VAL A 10 -9.77 8.46 6.08
CA VAL A 10 -8.51 8.19 5.38
C VAL A 10 -7.44 7.68 6.33
N CYS A 11 -7.28 8.32 7.50
CA CYS A 11 -6.34 7.89 8.52
C CYS A 11 -6.67 6.49 9.05
N ALA A 12 -7.94 6.21 9.36
CA ALA A 12 -8.37 4.90 9.84
C ALA A 12 -8.10 3.79 8.82
N LEU A 13 -8.46 4.01 7.55
CA LEU A 13 -8.22 3.05 6.47
C LEU A 13 -6.73 2.87 6.20
N SER A 14 -5.96 3.96 6.17
CA SER A 14 -4.51 3.91 5.98
C SER A 14 -3.83 3.10 7.08
N LYS A 15 -4.21 3.31 8.35
CA LYS A 15 -3.69 2.54 9.48
C LYS A 15 -4.05 1.07 9.38
N TRP A 16 -5.31 0.76 9.07
CA TRP A 16 -5.77 -0.60 8.89
C TRP A 16 -5.01 -1.31 7.76
N VAL A 17 -4.75 -0.64 6.63
CA VAL A 17 -3.97 -1.21 5.54
C VAL A 17 -2.57 -1.60 6.02
N GLU A 18 -1.85 -0.70 6.70
CA GLU A 18 -0.48 -1.00 7.17
C GLU A 18 -0.42 -2.22 8.10
N THR A 19 -1.41 -2.44 8.96
CA THR A 19 -1.41 -3.58 9.89
C THR A 19 -1.78 -4.91 9.22
N HIS A 20 -2.19 -4.89 7.94
CA HIS A 20 -2.64 -6.07 7.20
C HIS A 20 -1.87 -6.30 5.88
N LEU A 21 -0.77 -5.58 5.63
CA LEU A 21 -0.02 -5.69 4.38
C LEU A 21 0.62 -7.06 4.13
N GLY A 22 0.87 -7.85 5.17
CA GLY A 22 1.46 -9.20 5.07
C GLY A 22 0.46 -10.30 4.67
N ARG A 23 -0.65 -9.92 4.03
CA ARG A 23 -1.63 -10.85 3.46
C ARG A 23 -2.40 -10.22 2.31
N VAL A 24 -3.21 -11.04 1.65
CA VAL A 24 -4.25 -10.55 0.75
C VAL A 24 -5.26 -9.73 1.56
N ILE A 25 -5.55 -8.53 1.05
CA ILE A 25 -6.54 -7.59 1.60
C ILE A 25 -7.71 -7.57 0.61
N HIS A 26 -8.91 -7.90 1.10
CA HIS A 26 -10.16 -7.72 0.37
C HIS A 26 -10.78 -6.37 0.73
N LEU A 27 -11.34 -5.66 -0.26
CA LEU A 27 -11.84 -4.30 -0.04
C LEU A 27 -13.11 -4.30 0.83
N GLU A 28 -13.83 -5.40 0.83
CA GLU A 28 -14.99 -5.69 1.67
C GLU A 28 -14.64 -5.64 3.16
N GLU A 29 -13.44 -6.13 3.54
CA GLU A 29 -12.97 -6.08 4.94
C GLU A 29 -12.79 -4.64 5.43
N LEU A 30 -12.29 -3.75 4.56
CA LEU A 30 -12.17 -2.33 4.91
C LEU A 30 -13.54 -1.66 4.99
N ALA A 31 -14.46 -2.04 4.12
CA ALA A 31 -15.82 -1.52 4.14
C ALA A 31 -16.51 -1.88 5.46
N GLU A 32 -16.46 -3.15 5.85
CA GLU A 32 -16.97 -3.65 7.13
C GLU A 32 -16.31 -2.93 8.32
N TYR A 33 -14.98 -2.82 8.32
CA TYR A 33 -14.24 -2.09 9.36
C TYR A 33 -14.66 -0.62 9.47
N SER A 34 -14.92 0.03 8.33
CA SER A 34 -15.28 1.46 8.29
C SER A 34 -16.74 1.76 8.62
N GLY A 35 -17.62 0.76 8.58
CA GLY A 35 -19.07 0.93 8.68
C GLY A 35 -19.74 1.54 7.44
N TYR A 36 -18.99 1.80 6.37
CA TYR A 36 -19.52 2.31 5.10
C TYR A 36 -19.71 1.20 4.08
N SER A 37 -20.64 1.40 3.16
CA SER A 37 -20.69 0.55 1.97
C SER A 37 -19.38 0.68 1.17
N LEU A 38 -18.99 -0.40 0.51
CA LEU A 38 -17.76 -0.46 -0.30
C LEU A 38 -17.64 0.72 -1.28
N TRP A 39 -18.74 1.02 -1.99
CA TRP A 39 -18.77 2.13 -2.94
C TRP A 39 -18.57 3.49 -2.26
N HIS A 40 -19.27 3.73 -1.14
CA HIS A 40 -19.19 5.01 -0.44
C HIS A 40 -17.81 5.22 0.17
N MET A 41 -17.25 4.19 0.81
CA MET A 41 -15.89 4.22 1.36
C MET A 41 -14.85 4.58 0.28
N GLN A 42 -14.90 3.91 -0.88
CA GLN A 42 -13.97 4.18 -1.99
C GLN A 42 -14.14 5.59 -2.55
N LYS A 43 -15.38 6.07 -2.67
CA LYS A 43 -15.68 7.42 -3.13
C LYS A 43 -15.10 8.46 -2.18
N LEU A 44 -15.40 8.37 -0.88
CA LEU A 44 -14.89 9.29 0.14
C LEU A 44 -13.35 9.30 0.18
N PHE A 45 -12.73 8.12 0.15
CA PHE A 45 -11.28 8.02 0.14
C PHE A 45 -10.66 8.72 -1.07
N LYS A 46 -11.25 8.55 -2.26
CA LYS A 46 -10.77 9.18 -3.49
C LYS A 46 -10.98 10.69 -3.49
N GLU A 47 -12.13 11.16 -3.02
CA GLU A 47 -12.42 12.59 -2.89
C GLU A 47 -11.45 13.27 -1.92
N ALA A 48 -11.06 12.58 -0.85
CA ALA A 48 -10.14 13.10 0.16
C ALA A 48 -8.67 13.09 -0.28
N THR A 49 -8.23 12.04 -0.99
CA THR A 49 -6.80 11.79 -1.28
C THR A 49 -6.40 12.05 -2.73
N GLY A 50 -7.38 12.20 -3.63
CA GLY A 50 -7.16 12.27 -5.08
C GLY A 50 -6.80 10.93 -5.74
N ILE A 51 -6.62 9.84 -4.98
CA ILE A 51 -6.27 8.52 -5.50
C ILE A 51 -7.28 7.45 -5.08
N SER A 52 -7.44 6.40 -5.89
CA SER A 52 -8.31 5.29 -5.48
C SER A 52 -7.70 4.49 -4.34
N LEU A 53 -8.55 3.94 -3.47
CA LEU A 53 -8.13 3.08 -2.37
C LEU A 53 -7.31 1.87 -2.86
N GLY A 54 -7.71 1.25 -3.97
CA GLY A 54 -6.96 0.15 -4.57
C GLY A 54 -5.57 0.55 -5.10
N LYS A 55 -5.42 1.79 -5.61
CA LYS A 55 -4.09 2.32 -5.96
C LYS A 55 -3.26 2.51 -4.69
N TYR A 56 -3.82 3.13 -3.66
CA TYR A 56 -3.14 3.32 -2.37
C TYR A 56 -2.64 1.99 -1.79
N ILE A 57 -3.52 0.99 -1.64
CA ILE A 57 -3.15 -0.34 -1.11
C ILE A 57 -1.99 -0.96 -1.91
N ARG A 58 -2.00 -0.82 -3.24
CA ARG A 58 -0.93 -1.34 -4.08
C ARG A 58 0.41 -0.63 -3.84
N GLU A 59 0.39 0.69 -3.72
CA GLU A 59 1.60 1.47 -3.38
C GLU A 59 2.15 1.05 -2.01
N ARG A 60 1.28 0.82 -1.03
CA ARG A 60 1.66 0.34 0.30
C ARG A 60 2.24 -1.07 0.28
N ARG A 61 1.68 -1.98 -0.51
CA ARG A 61 2.23 -3.33 -0.74
C ARG A 61 3.62 -3.28 -1.36
N LEU A 62 3.82 -2.45 -2.38
CA LEU A 62 5.13 -2.26 -3.00
C LEU A 62 6.14 -1.67 -2.01
N ALA A 63 5.72 -0.69 -1.20
CA ALA A 63 6.54 -0.11 -0.13
C ALA A 63 6.99 -1.15 0.91
N GLY A 64 6.07 -2.01 1.37
CA GLY A 64 6.42 -3.11 2.28
C GLY A 64 7.37 -4.12 1.65
N ALA A 65 7.17 -4.45 0.37
CA ALA A 65 8.03 -5.37 -0.36
C ALA A 65 9.47 -4.82 -0.52
N VAL A 66 9.64 -3.51 -0.70
CA VAL A 66 10.97 -2.87 -0.75
C VAL A 66 11.77 -3.15 0.53
N TYR A 67 11.13 -3.06 1.70
CA TYR A 67 11.77 -3.41 2.97
C TYR A 67 12.18 -4.89 3.01
N GLN A 68 11.25 -5.80 2.69
CA GLN A 68 11.52 -7.25 2.73
C GLN A 68 12.58 -7.69 1.72
N LEU A 69 12.68 -7.03 0.57
CA LEU A 69 13.73 -7.30 -0.43
C LEU A 69 15.13 -6.98 0.09
N ARG A 70 15.25 -6.06 1.05
CA ARG A 70 16.52 -5.63 1.67
C ARG A 70 16.85 -6.35 2.97
N SER A 71 15.84 -6.73 3.75
CA SER A 71 16.00 -7.24 5.11
C SER A 71 15.88 -8.76 5.24
N SER A 72 15.55 -9.46 4.16
CA SER A 72 15.32 -10.91 4.19
C SER A 72 15.88 -11.64 2.97
N GLU A 73 16.13 -12.94 3.16
CA GLU A 73 16.51 -13.89 2.10
C GLU A 73 15.29 -14.57 1.44
N ALA A 74 14.06 -14.15 1.79
CA ALA A 74 12.84 -14.72 1.22
C ALA A 74 12.86 -14.61 -0.31
N THR A 75 12.29 -15.58 -1.02
CA THR A 75 12.32 -15.54 -2.47
C THR A 75 11.45 -14.38 -2.98
N ILE A 76 11.73 -13.87 -4.18
CA ILE A 76 10.90 -12.82 -4.81
C ILE A 76 9.46 -13.32 -4.98
N PHE A 77 9.28 -14.63 -5.19
CA PHE A 77 7.98 -15.28 -5.24
C PHE A 77 7.24 -15.18 -3.90
N ASP A 78 7.89 -15.58 -2.79
CA ASP A 78 7.27 -15.54 -1.47
C ASP A 78 6.91 -14.10 -1.06
N ILE A 79 7.82 -13.15 -1.27
CA ILE A 79 7.55 -11.73 -1.02
C ILE A 79 6.35 -11.23 -1.84
N ALA A 80 6.23 -11.65 -3.10
CA ALA A 80 5.07 -11.28 -3.91
C ALA A 80 3.77 -11.79 -3.29
N LEU A 81 3.74 -13.06 -2.84
CA LEU A 81 2.56 -13.65 -2.20
C LEU A 81 2.23 -13.00 -0.85
N ASP A 82 3.23 -12.77 -0.01
CA ASP A 82 3.08 -12.16 1.31
C ASP A 82 2.48 -10.76 1.22
N PHE A 83 2.84 -9.99 0.20
CA PHE A 83 2.22 -8.67 -0.07
C PHE A 83 0.98 -8.75 -0.97
N GLY A 84 0.38 -9.93 -1.11
CA GLY A 84 -0.93 -10.12 -1.74
C GLY A 84 -0.94 -9.93 -3.26
N PHE A 85 0.18 -10.15 -3.95
CA PHE A 85 0.21 -10.26 -5.40
C PHE A 85 -0.09 -11.71 -5.82
N GLY A 86 -0.95 -11.89 -6.83
CA GLY A 86 -1.33 -13.22 -7.32
C GLY A 86 -0.24 -13.95 -8.10
N SER A 87 0.87 -13.29 -8.45
CA SER A 87 2.02 -13.91 -9.10
C SER A 87 3.28 -13.04 -9.00
N GLN A 88 4.45 -13.67 -9.05
CA GLN A 88 5.75 -12.99 -9.13
C GLN A 88 5.88 -12.11 -10.38
N SER A 89 5.33 -12.54 -11.52
CA SER A 89 5.38 -11.77 -12.77
C SER A 89 4.60 -10.47 -12.66
N HIS A 90 3.40 -10.51 -12.06
CA HIS A 90 2.62 -9.30 -11.83
C HIS A 90 3.29 -8.38 -10.81
N PHE A 91 3.85 -8.94 -9.73
CA PHE A 91 4.64 -8.18 -8.77
C PHE A 91 5.82 -7.47 -9.45
N THR A 92 6.64 -8.21 -10.20
CA THR A 92 7.79 -7.67 -10.94
C THR A 92 7.38 -6.55 -11.90
N TYR A 93 6.29 -6.75 -12.65
CA TYR A 93 5.76 -5.72 -13.54
C TYR A 93 5.37 -4.45 -12.78
N MET A 94 4.63 -4.57 -11.67
CA MET A 94 4.18 -3.40 -10.90
C MET A 94 5.32 -2.71 -10.16
N PHE A 95 6.26 -3.47 -9.63
CA PHE A 95 7.47 -2.96 -8.97
C PHE A 95 8.31 -2.15 -9.97
N ARG A 96 8.60 -2.72 -11.15
CA ARG A 96 9.32 -2.01 -12.21
C ARG A 96 8.57 -0.79 -12.71
N LYS A 97 7.25 -0.89 -12.87
CA LYS A 97 6.42 0.26 -13.27
C LYS A 97 6.51 1.42 -12.27
N ARG A 98 6.66 1.11 -10.98
CA ARG A 98 6.69 2.11 -9.90
C ARG A 98 8.09 2.67 -9.64
N PHE A 99 9.11 1.83 -9.70
CA PHE A 99 10.48 2.16 -9.26
C PHE A 99 11.50 2.17 -10.40
N ASN A 100 11.08 1.82 -11.63
CA ASN A 100 11.92 1.77 -12.81
C ASN A 100 13.11 0.78 -12.72
N ILE A 101 13.02 -0.22 -11.83
CA ILE A 101 13.99 -1.29 -11.60
C ILE A 101 13.26 -2.59 -11.25
N THR A 102 13.82 -3.77 -11.53
CA THR A 102 13.18 -5.04 -11.11
C THR A 102 13.42 -5.33 -9.63
N PRO A 103 12.59 -6.15 -8.96
CA PRO A 103 12.84 -6.58 -7.58
C PRO A 103 14.19 -7.30 -7.41
N TYR A 104 14.60 -8.07 -8.43
CA TYR A 104 15.86 -8.81 -8.45
C TYR A 104 17.05 -7.84 -8.49
N ASP A 105 17.06 -6.93 -9.47
CA ASP A 105 18.14 -5.96 -9.63
C ASP A 105 18.25 -5.05 -8.40
N PHE A 106 17.09 -4.62 -7.87
CA PHE A 106 17.05 -3.86 -6.62
C PHE A 106 17.70 -4.63 -5.48
N ARG A 107 17.38 -5.90 -5.27
CA ARG A 107 18.00 -6.72 -4.20
C ARG A 107 19.52 -6.81 -4.37
N GLN A 108 20.02 -7.01 -5.58
CA GLN A 108 21.45 -7.18 -5.85
C GLN A 108 22.25 -5.88 -5.69
N ASP A 109 21.67 -4.75 -6.09
CA ASP A 109 22.36 -3.45 -6.02
C ASP A 109 22.03 -2.73 -4.72
N LEU A 110 22.89 -2.86 -3.71
CA LEU A 110 22.74 -2.20 -2.41
C LEU A 110 22.91 -0.67 -2.45
N SER A 111 23.38 -0.11 -3.57
CA SER A 111 23.55 1.35 -3.71
C SER A 111 22.26 2.07 -4.10
N VAL A 112 21.28 1.34 -4.63
CA VAL A 112 19.99 1.90 -5.04
C VAL A 112 19.12 2.16 -3.82
N ASP A 113 18.72 3.42 -3.65
CA ASP A 113 17.67 3.82 -2.72
C ASP A 113 16.39 4.18 -3.48
N LEU A 114 15.25 3.72 -2.96
CA LEU A 114 13.95 3.91 -3.60
C LEU A 114 13.11 4.90 -2.79
N HIS A 115 12.52 5.88 -3.47
CA HIS A 115 11.62 6.82 -2.81
C HIS A 115 10.28 6.15 -2.46
N ILE A 116 10.04 6.00 -1.16
CA ILE A 116 8.82 5.45 -0.57
C ILE A 116 8.05 6.54 0.15
N GLU A 117 6.86 6.83 -0.36
CA GLU A 117 5.93 7.73 0.33
C GLU A 117 5.53 7.12 1.69
N PRO A 118 5.44 7.90 2.77
CA PRO A 118 4.93 7.41 4.04
C PRO A 118 3.42 7.08 3.95
N PRO A 119 2.88 6.24 4.86
CA PRO A 119 1.44 6.03 4.96
C PRO A 119 0.67 7.33 5.16
N LEU A 120 -0.52 7.45 4.58
CA LEU A 120 -1.34 8.67 4.68
C LEU A 120 -1.67 9.06 6.13
N HIS A 121 -1.90 8.09 7.01
CA HIS A 121 -2.17 8.38 8.42
C HIS A 121 -0.99 9.02 9.16
N ILE A 122 0.26 8.78 8.71
CA ILE A 122 1.45 9.42 9.28
C ILE A 122 1.59 10.85 8.75
N ILE A 123 1.29 11.08 7.47
CA ILE A 123 1.34 12.41 6.86
C ILE A 123 0.36 13.35 7.56
N HIS A 124 -0.88 12.89 7.77
CA HIS A 124 -1.93 13.70 8.35
C HIS A 124 -1.82 13.86 9.88
N GLN A 125 -1.12 12.96 10.59
CA GLN A 125 -0.80 13.13 12.01
C GLN A 125 0.23 14.23 12.28
N LYS A 126 1.08 14.58 11.31
CA LYS A 126 2.07 15.66 11.45
C LYS A 126 1.52 17.07 11.19
N MET A 127 0.27 17.17 10.76
CA MET A 127 -0.40 18.43 10.41
C MET A 127 -1.38 18.93 11.48
N ALA A 128 -1.50 18.18 12.59
CA ALA A 128 -2.28 18.53 13.78
C ALA A 128 -1.32 18.75 14.96
#